data_AF-A0A920VMW4-F1
#
_entry.id   AF-A0A920VMW4-F1
#
_cell.length_a   1.000
_cell.length_b   1.000
_cell.length_c   1.000
_cell.angle_alpha   90.00
_cell.angle_beta   90.00
_cell.angle_gamma   90.00
#
_symmetry.space_group_name_H-M   'P 1'
#
loop_
_entity.id
_entity.type
_entity.pdbx_description
1 polymer ?
#
loop_
_entity_poly.entity_id
_entity_poly.type
_entity_poly.pdbx_seq_one_letter_code
_entity_poly.pdbx_strand_id
1 'polypeptide(L)' 'MGLIKDGKPIRTTVSDEYGDFKFQGLEAHSGAYTVQFNSAEHGDYETSADLGESVYLGILKLYGGSD' A
#
# COMPACT_ATOMS: atom_id res chain seq x y z
N MET A 1 5.01 3.75 -4.67
CA MET A 1 3.79 3.56 -3.86
C MET A 1 3.48 4.78 -3.02
N GLY A 2 2.20 5.02 -2.80
CA GLY A 2 1.66 6.04 -1.89
C GLY A 2 0.90 5.42 -0.73
N LEU A 3 0.93 6.08 0.42
CA LEU A 3 0.09 5.81 1.57
C LEU A 3 -0.90 6.95 1.72
N ILE A 4 -2.19 6.61 1.81
CA ILE A 4 -3.31 7.53 1.87
C ILE A 4 -4.03 7.31 3.20
N LYS A 5 -4.38 8.41 3.86
CA LYS A 5 -5.23 8.43 5.05
C LYS A 5 -6.28 9.51 4.88
N ASP A 6 -7.54 9.19 5.19
CA ASP A 6 -8.67 10.11 5.06
C ASP A 6 -8.74 10.78 3.66
N GLY A 7 -8.48 9.99 2.61
CA GLY A 7 -8.48 10.44 1.21
C GLY A 7 -7.30 11.33 0.82
N LYS A 8 -6.31 11.53 1.70
CA LYS A 8 -5.13 12.38 1.44
C LYS A 8 -3.84 11.56 1.40
N PRO A 9 -2.98 11.77 0.39
CA PRO A 9 -1.65 11.18 0.39
C PRO A 9 -0.84 11.77 1.54
N ILE A 10 -0.35 10.91 2.44
CA ILE A 10 0.44 11.30 3.61
C ILE A 10 1.90 10.89 3.48
N ARG A 11 2.21 9.92 2.60
CA ARG A 11 3.58 9.44 2.40
C ARG A 11 3.75 8.70 1.09
N THR A 12 5.00 8.58 0.64
CA THR A 12 5.39 7.75 -0.51
C THR A 12 6.59 6.88 -0.14
N THR A 13 6.72 5.76 -0.83
CA THR A 13 7.88 4.85 -0.75
C THR A 13 8.09 4.16 -2.10
N VAL A 14 9.28 3.60 -2.28
CA VAL A 14 9.60 2.68 -3.38
C VAL A 14 9.71 1.27 -2.81
N SER A 15 9.34 0.27 -3.60
CA SER A 15 9.58 -1.13 -3.28
C SER A 15 11.06 -1.48 -3.49
N ASP A 16 11.58 -2.40 -2.69
CA ASP A 16 12.94 -2.89 -2.84
C ASP A 16 13.08 -3.89 -4.01
N GLU A 17 14.26 -4.47 -4.22
CA GLU A 17 14.53 -5.39 -5.35
C GLU A 17 13.62 -6.64 -5.37
N TYR A 18 13.05 -7.01 -4.21
CA TYR A 18 12.13 -8.12 -4.03
C TYR A 18 10.64 -7.72 -4.12
N GLY A 19 10.34 -6.44 -4.34
CA GLY A 19 8.96 -5.93 -4.34
C GLY A 19 8.42 -5.62 -2.94
N ASP A 20 9.20 -5.85 -1.88
CA ASP A 20 8.84 -5.53 -0.51
C ASP A 20 8.82 -4.02 -0.24
N PHE A 21 7.93 -3.59 0.65
CA PHE A 21 7.85 -2.21 1.09
C PHE A 21 7.38 -2.13 2.54
N LYS A 22 7.70 -1.02 3.21
CA LYS A 22 7.28 -0.79 4.59
C LYS A 22 7.09 0.69 4.89
N PHE A 23 5.93 1.06 5.39
CA PHE A 23 5.70 2.35 6.03
C PHE A 23 5.94 2.22 7.55
N GLN A 24 6.75 3.10 8.13
CA GLN A 24 7.17 3.04 9.54
C GLN A 24 6.88 4.35 10.27
N GLY A 25 6.72 4.33 11.60
CA GLY A 25 6.44 5.55 12.36
C GLY A 25 5.03 6.11 12.12
N LEU A 26 4.08 5.22 11.85
CA LEU A 26 2.65 5.54 11.88
C LEU A 26 2.14 5.37 13.31
N GLU A 27 1.14 6.16 13.69
CA GLU A 27 0.47 6.00 14.98
C GLU A 27 -0.32 4.69 15.00
N ALA A 28 -0.06 3.82 15.98
CA ALA A 28 -0.77 2.56 16.14
C ALA A 28 -2.26 2.80 16.44
N HIS A 29 -3.13 1.87 16.02
CA HIS A 29 -4.58 1.95 16.23
C HIS A 29 -5.23 3.22 15.68
N SER A 30 -4.61 3.84 14.68
CA SER A 30 -5.08 5.12 14.13
C SER A 30 -6.04 4.95 12.95
N GLY A 31 -6.55 3.74 12.74
CA GLY A 31 -7.62 3.41 11.79
C GLY A 31 -7.12 2.93 10.44
N ALA A 32 -7.97 3.10 9.42
CA ALA A 32 -7.74 2.60 8.08
C ALA A 32 -6.73 3.45 7.29
N TYR A 33 -5.84 2.76 6.61
CA TYR A 33 -4.92 3.32 5.62
C TYR A 33 -5.14 2.64 4.28
N THR A 34 -4.99 3.40 3.20
CA THR A 34 -4.99 2.86 1.83
C THR A 34 -3.58 2.95 1.27
N VAL A 35 -3.06 1.82 0.81
CA VAL A 35 -1.81 1.76 0.05
C VAL A 35 -2.16 1.77 -1.43
N GLN A 36 -1.67 2.77 -2.17
CA GLN A 36 -1.81 2.88 -3.60
C GLN A 36 -0.48 2.55 -4.29
N PHE A 37 -0.54 1.78 -5.36
CA PHE A 37 0.62 1.35 -6.11
C PHE A 37 0.28 1.24 -7.59
N ASN A 38 1.22 1.67 -8.43
CA ASN A 38 1.06 1.67 -9.88
C ASN A 38 2.10 0.70 -10.46
N SER A 39 1.66 -0.08 -11.43
CA SER A 39 2.54 -0.83 -12.32
C SER A 39 2.31 -0.31 -13.74
N ALA A 40 3.39 0.01 -14.45
CA ALA A 40 3.31 0.46 -15.84
C ALA A 40 2.62 -0.58 -16.75
N GLU A 41 2.74 -1.86 -16.42
CA GLU A 41 2.20 -2.97 -17.22
C GLU A 41 0.76 -3.33 -16.86
N HIS A 42 0.30 -2.99 -15.65
CA HIS A 42 -0.95 -3.53 -15.10
C HIS A 42 -1.92 -2.45 -14.58
N GLY A 43 -1.46 -1.20 -14.44
CA GLY A 43 -2.28 -0.06 -14.03
C GLY A 43 -2.17 0.29 -12.55
N ASP A 44 -3.16 1.03 -12.06
CA ASP A 44 -3.25 1.50 -10.68
C ASP A 44 -4.01 0.52 -9.80
N TYR A 45 -3.44 0.24 -8.63
CA TYR A 45 -3.98 -0.66 -7.63
C TYR A 45 -4.03 0.03 -6.27
N GLU A 46 -5.01 -0.35 -5.46
CA GLU A 46 -5.10 0.05 -4.08
C GLU A 46 -5.56 -1.09 -3.18
N THR A 47 -5.09 -1.06 -1.95
CA THR A 47 -5.57 -1.96 -0.89
C THR A 47 -5.68 -1.19 0.41
N SER A 48 -6.70 -1.48 1.20
CA SER A 48 -6.94 -0.82 2.48
C SER A 48 -6.84 -1.81 3.63
N ALA A 49 -6.29 -1.36 4.75
CA ALA A 49 -6.24 -2.14 5.98
C ALA A 49 -6.32 -1.23 7.21
N ASP A 50 -6.92 -1.76 8.27
CA ASP A 50 -6.91 -1.13 9.59
C ASP A 50 -5.55 -1.34 10.27
N LEU A 51 -4.92 -0.26 10.70
CA LEU A 51 -3.62 -0.31 11.35
C LEU A 51 -3.80 -0.48 12.88
N GLY A 52 -3.52 -1.68 13.37
CA GLY A 52 -3.26 -1.94 14.79
C GLY A 52 -1.85 -1.47 15.19
N GLU A 53 -1.02 -2.33 15.77
CA GLU A 53 0.41 -2.04 15.98
C GLU A 53 1.23 -2.19 14.70
N SER A 54 0.89 -3.19 13.89
CA SER A 54 1.44 -3.41 12.56
C SER A 54 0.44 -4.24 11.76
N VAL A 55 0.51 -4.13 10.43
CA VAL A 55 -0.30 -4.95 9.54
C VAL A 55 0.56 -5.45 8.40
N TYR A 56 0.47 -6.74 8.12
CA TYR A 56 1.07 -7.36 6.94
C TYR A 56 -0.02 -7.57 5.90
N LEU A 57 0.16 -6.96 4.73
CA LEU A 57 -0.84 -6.97 3.65
C LEU A 57 -0.80 -8.25 2.81
N GLY A 58 0.13 -9.17 3.08
CA GLY A 58 0.35 -10.34 2.26
C GLY A 58 1.03 -10.01 0.94
N ILE A 59 0.92 -10.93 -0.01
CA ILE A 59 1.43 -10.76 -1.38
C ILE A 59 0.40 -9.98 -2.19
N LEU A 60 0.75 -8.76 -2.57
CA LEU A 60 -0.06 -7.95 -3.47
C LEU A 60 0.23 -8.37 -4.92
N LYS A 61 -0.70 -9.13 -5.49
CA LYS A 61 -0.57 -9.61 -6.87
C LYS A 61 -1.11 -8.57 -7.84
N LEU A 62 -0.24 -8.13 -8.74
CA LEU A 62 -0.57 -7.27 -9.87
C LEU A 62 -1.14 -8.15 -10.99
N TYR A 63 -2.41 -8.53 -10.90
CA TYR A 63 -3.06 -9.16 -12.05
C TYR A 63 -3.52 -8.05 -12.98
N GLY A 64 -2.79 -7.84 -14.07
CA GLY A 64 -3.34 -7.07 -15.20
C GLY A 64 -4.61 -7.77 -15.68
N GLY A 65 -5.70 -7.02 -15.85
CA GLY A 65 -6.76 -7.48 -16.76
C GLY A 65 -6.13 -7.71 -18.13
N SER A 66 -6.31 -8.83 -18.82
CA SER A 66 -7.56 -9.58 -19.05
C SER A 66 -7.25 -11.07 -19.25
N ASP A 67 -8.09 -11.93 -18.68
CA ASP A 67 -8.44 -13.22 -19.31
C ASP A 67 -9.37 -12.93 -20.50
#